data_AF-A0A8T6NG13-F1
#
_entry.id   AF-A0A8T6NG13-F1
#
_cell.length_a   1.000
_cell.length_b   1.000
_cell.length_c   1.000
_cell.angle_alpha   90.00
_cell.angle_beta   90.00
_cell.angle_gamma   90.00
#
_symmetry.space_group_name_H-M   'P 1'
#
loop_
_entity.id
_entity.type
_entity.pdbx_description
1 polymer ?
#
loop_
_entity_poly.entity_id
_entity_poly.type
_entity_poly.pdbx_seq_one_letter_code
_entity_poly.pdbx_strand_id
1 'polypeptide(L)'
;PKMYGRMMNRKLGYSHFWLTFVSAYGVFFPQHFLGLAGVPRRYYTNSEFPMFDEFVGLNELVSIFAIVGALAQFIFMFNFFYSMARGPKASQNPWGSNTLEWTTPVEHIHGNWPGALPTVHRWAYDYSKPGKEQDFVPQTVPLEDGEMDGGAGH
;
A
#
# COMPACT_ATOMS: atom_id res chain seq x y z
N PRO A 1 -4.21 -7.49 -8.09
CA PRO A 1 -4.64 -8.82 -8.58
C PRO A 1 -6.03 -9.26 -8.14
N LYS A 2 -6.42 -9.09 -6.87
CA LYS A 2 -7.68 -9.64 -6.37
C LYS A 2 -8.94 -9.11 -7.06
N MET A 3 -8.95 -7.85 -7.46
CA MET A 3 -10.11 -7.26 -8.14
C MET A 3 -10.19 -7.60 -9.63
N TYR A 4 -9.07 -7.69 -10.35
CA TYR A 4 -9.08 -7.77 -11.83
C TYR A 4 -8.36 -9.01 -12.40
N GLY A 5 -7.91 -9.92 -11.53
CA GLY A 5 -7.12 -11.10 -11.91
C GLY A 5 -5.79 -10.77 -12.57
N ARG A 6 -5.29 -9.53 -12.45
CA ARG A 6 -4.08 -9.03 -13.12
C ARG A 6 -3.13 -8.31 -12.17
N MET A 7 -1.85 -8.40 -12.47
CA MET A 7 -0.76 -7.76 -11.73
C MET A 7 -0.47 -6.36 -12.30
N MET A 8 -0.15 -5.42 -11.43
CA MET A 8 0.33 -4.09 -11.84
C MET A 8 1.78 -4.15 -12.31
N ASN A 9 2.19 -3.20 -13.16
CA ASN A 9 3.58 -3.10 -13.57
C ASN A 9 4.45 -2.65 -12.38
N ARG A 10 5.41 -3.50 -12.00
CA ARG A 10 6.28 -3.28 -10.85
C ARG A 10 7.25 -2.11 -11.05
N LYS A 11 7.76 -1.89 -12.28
CA LYS A 11 8.68 -0.77 -12.58
C LYS A 11 7.99 0.58 -12.39
N LEU A 12 6.78 0.72 -12.97
CA LEU A 12 5.97 1.92 -12.80
C LEU A 12 5.53 2.12 -11.34
N GLY A 13 5.25 1.01 -10.63
CA GLY A 13 4.97 1.04 -9.19
C GLY A 13 6.13 1.61 -8.38
N TYR A 14 7.37 1.15 -8.62
CA TYR A 14 8.55 1.71 -7.96
C TYR A 14 8.80 3.17 -8.31
N SER A 15 8.64 3.56 -9.58
CA SER A 15 8.77 4.96 -10.00
C SER A 15 7.76 5.86 -9.28
N HIS A 16 6.49 5.45 -9.23
CA HIS A 16 5.46 6.18 -8.50
C HIS A 16 5.76 6.25 -6.99
N PHE A 17 6.18 5.13 -6.39
CA PHE A 17 6.52 5.07 -4.96
C PHE A 17 7.62 6.07 -4.61
N TRP A 18 8.77 6.01 -5.30
CA TRP A 18 9.90 6.87 -4.98
C TRP A 18 9.62 8.34 -5.26
N LEU A 19 8.94 8.66 -6.36
CA LEU A 19 8.58 10.04 -6.68
C LEU A 19 7.62 10.62 -5.63
N THR A 20 6.62 9.84 -5.21
CA THR A 20 5.67 10.24 -4.17
C THR A 20 6.36 10.37 -2.82
N PHE A 21 7.25 9.43 -2.47
CA PHE A 21 8.00 9.45 -1.21
C PHE A 21 8.88 10.69 -1.10
N VAL A 22 9.71 10.97 -2.12
CA VAL A 22 10.57 12.16 -2.16
C VAL A 22 9.73 13.44 -2.11
N SER A 23 8.62 13.49 -2.85
CA SER A 23 7.73 14.66 -2.85
C SER A 23 7.07 14.86 -1.48
N ALA A 24 6.60 13.79 -0.83
CA ALA A 24 6.00 13.88 0.50
C ALA A 24 7.01 14.39 1.53
N TYR A 25 8.25 13.88 1.52
CA TYR A 25 9.31 14.42 2.37
C TYR A 25 9.61 15.88 2.03
N GLY A 26 9.71 16.23 0.74
CA GLY A 26 9.96 17.60 0.28
C GLY A 26 8.85 18.59 0.63
N VAL A 27 7.61 18.14 0.80
CA VAL A 27 6.49 18.97 1.30
C VAL A 27 6.51 19.05 2.81
N PHE A 28 6.44 17.91 3.49
CA PHE A 28 6.14 17.88 4.92
C PHE A 28 7.36 18.16 5.78
N PHE A 29 8.57 17.78 5.36
CA PHE A 29 9.77 18.03 6.17
C PHE A 29 10.05 19.53 6.35
N PRO A 30 10.07 20.36 5.28
CA PRO A 30 10.11 21.82 5.43
C PRO A 30 9.03 22.41 6.32
N GLN A 31 7.81 21.87 6.26
CA GLN A 31 6.68 22.35 7.08
C GLN A 31 6.89 22.14 8.58
N HIS A 32 7.73 21.19 9.01
CA HIS A 32 8.09 21.06 10.43
C HIS A 32 8.82 22.31 10.92
N PHE A 33 9.74 22.86 10.12
CA PHE A 33 10.48 24.08 10.47
C PHE A 33 9.57 25.30 10.45
N LEU A 34 8.64 25.40 9.48
CA LEU A 34 7.61 26.45 9.48
C LEU A 34 6.77 26.44 10.76
N GLY A 35 6.37 25.24 11.20
CA GLY A 35 5.60 25.07 12.43
C GLY A 35 6.40 25.47 13.68
N LEU A 36 7.69 25.09 13.75
CA LEU A 36 8.58 25.48 14.85
C LEU A 36 8.84 26.99 14.91
N ALA A 37 8.88 27.65 13.75
CA ALA A 37 9.02 29.09 13.65
C ALA A 37 7.73 29.85 14.04
N GLY A 38 6.64 29.15 14.37
CA GLY A 38 5.39 29.74 14.81
C GLY A 38 4.50 30.27 13.67
N VAL A 39 4.75 29.86 12.42
CA VAL A 39 3.89 30.24 11.29
C VAL A 39 2.49 29.64 11.51
N PRO A 40 1.45 30.48 11.67
CA PRO A 40 0.12 29.99 11.98
C PRO A 40 -0.53 29.29 10.78
N ARG A 41 -1.27 28.22 11.04
CA ARG A 41 -2.06 27.50 10.03
C ARG A 41 -3.19 28.38 9.48
N ARG A 42 -3.59 28.12 8.22
CA ARG A 42 -4.77 28.70 7.55
C ARG A 42 -4.65 30.19 7.17
N TYR A 43 -3.44 30.75 7.15
CA TYR A 43 -3.19 32.06 6.57
C TYR A 43 -2.97 31.93 5.06
N TYR A 44 -3.70 32.73 4.28
CA TYR A 44 -3.60 32.74 2.82
C TYR A 44 -2.30 33.39 2.35
N THR A 45 -1.87 34.44 3.04
CA THR A 45 -0.56 35.07 2.83
C THR A 45 0.13 35.33 4.16
N ASN A 46 1.45 35.15 4.18
CA ASN A 46 2.32 35.53 5.30
C ASN A 46 3.01 36.88 5.04
N SER A 47 2.80 37.50 3.87
CA SER A 47 3.44 38.76 3.44
C SER A 47 3.03 39.99 4.24
N GLU A 48 1.99 39.88 5.08
CA GLU A 48 1.56 40.94 5.98
C GLU A 48 2.37 40.96 7.29
N PHE A 49 3.20 39.94 7.52
CA PHE A 49 4.04 39.78 8.71
C PHE A 49 5.52 39.73 8.29
N PRO A 50 6.26 40.85 8.37
CA PRO A 50 7.68 40.91 7.96
C PRO A 50 8.58 39.90 8.68
N MET A 51 8.15 39.38 9.84
CA MET A 51 8.84 38.31 10.57
C MET A 51 8.89 36.98 9.80
N PHE A 52 8.01 36.78 8.81
CA PHE A 52 7.91 35.53 8.03
C PHE A 52 8.44 35.63 6.60
N ASP A 53 9.03 36.77 6.20
CA ASP A 53 9.55 36.97 4.84
C ASP A 53 10.67 35.96 4.50
N GLU A 54 11.43 35.50 5.50
CA GLU A 54 12.48 34.46 5.34
C GLU A 54 11.90 33.08 4.93
N PHE A 55 10.60 32.84 5.15
CA PHE A 55 9.95 31.57 4.86
C PHE A 55 9.28 31.50 3.48
N VAL A 56 9.32 32.58 2.69
CA VAL A 56 8.73 32.62 1.34
C VAL A 56 9.39 31.58 0.43
N GLY A 57 10.73 31.51 0.42
CA GLY A 57 11.46 30.52 -0.39
C GLY A 57 11.18 29.08 0.03
N LEU A 58 10.90 28.86 1.32
CA LEU A 58 10.54 27.53 1.84
C LEU A 58 9.14 27.10 1.36
N ASN A 59 8.18 28.03 1.32
CA ASN A 59 6.85 27.78 0.78
C ASN A 59 6.86 27.54 -0.74
N GLU A 60 7.72 28.24 -1.48
CA GLU A 60 7.93 28.00 -2.91
C GLU A 60 8.48 26.60 -3.16
N LEU A 61 9.50 26.17 -2.39
CA LEU A 61 10.05 24.82 -2.46
C LEU A 61 8.97 23.76 -2.18
N VAL A 62 8.18 23.95 -1.13
CA VAL A 62 7.06 23.08 -0.78
C VAL A 62 6.06 23.00 -1.93
N SER A 63 5.75 24.11 -2.59
CA SER A 63 4.82 24.16 -3.72
C SER A 63 5.34 23.38 -4.92
N ILE A 64 6.64 23.47 -5.22
CA ILE A 64 7.29 22.67 -6.27
C ILE A 64 7.13 21.18 -5.98
N PHE A 65 7.46 20.73 -4.75
CA PHE A 65 7.29 19.32 -4.37
C PHE A 65 5.83 18.88 -4.38
N ALA A 66 4.88 19.74 -4.01
CA ALA A 66 3.46 19.44 -4.07
C ALA A 66 3.00 19.22 -5.52
N ILE A 67 3.44 20.06 -6.46
CA ILE A 67 3.14 19.91 -7.90
C ILE A 67 3.76 18.62 -8.44
N VAL A 68 5.03 18.34 -8.12
CA VAL A 68 5.70 17.09 -8.54
C VAL A 68 4.98 15.87 -7.97
N GLY A 69 4.55 15.91 -6.70
CA GLY A 69 3.78 14.85 -6.06
C GLY A 69 2.40 14.65 -6.70
N ALA A 70 1.74 15.72 -7.14
CA ALA A 70 0.51 15.64 -7.91
C ALA A 70 0.74 14.99 -9.28
N LEU A 71 1.83 15.37 -9.96
CA LEU A 71 2.20 14.75 -11.24
C LEU A 71 2.52 13.26 -11.09
N ALA A 72 3.12 12.85 -9.98
CA ALA A 72 3.39 11.45 -9.67
C ALA A 72 2.12 10.58 -9.64
N GLN A 73 0.96 11.16 -9.31
CA GLN A 73 -0.32 10.43 -9.29
C GLN A 73 -0.75 9.99 -10.69
N PHE A 74 -0.38 10.72 -11.75
CA PHE A 74 -0.68 10.27 -13.12
C PHE A 74 0.05 8.98 -13.49
N ILE A 75 1.26 8.77 -12.96
CA ILE A 75 2.00 7.50 -13.15
C ILE A 75 1.22 6.34 -12.52
N PHE A 76 0.70 6.54 -11.31
CA PHE A 76 -0.15 5.54 -10.64
C PHE A 76 -1.43 5.29 -11.43
N MET A 77 -2.13 6.35 -11.82
CA MET A 77 -3.40 6.27 -12.55
C MET A 77 -3.23 5.51 -13.86
N PHE A 78 -2.18 5.83 -14.62
CA PHE A 78 -1.81 5.11 -15.82
C PHE A 78 -1.51 3.64 -15.52
N ASN A 79 -0.66 3.36 -14.52
CA ASN A 79 -0.31 1.97 -14.17
C ASN A 79 -1.54 1.16 -13.75
N PHE A 80 -2.46 1.75 -12.98
CA PHE A 80 -3.68 1.12 -12.51
C PHE A 80 -4.62 0.78 -13.68
N PHE A 81 -5.02 1.77 -14.48
CA PHE A 81 -5.95 1.54 -15.60
C PHE A 81 -5.34 0.73 -16.74
N TYR A 82 -4.05 0.92 -17.03
CA TYR A 82 -3.39 0.10 -18.04
C TYR A 82 -3.32 -1.37 -17.59
N SER A 83 -2.93 -1.62 -16.34
CA SER A 83 -2.74 -2.98 -15.83
C SER A 83 -4.05 -3.74 -15.63
N MET A 84 -5.17 -3.05 -15.36
CA MET A 84 -6.48 -3.70 -15.27
C MET A 84 -6.87 -4.36 -16.61
N ALA A 85 -6.50 -3.75 -17.74
CA ALA A 85 -6.85 -4.24 -19.07
C ALA A 85 -5.76 -5.15 -19.66
N ARG A 86 -4.49 -4.78 -19.49
CA ARG A 86 -3.34 -5.37 -20.20
C ARG A 86 -2.21 -5.89 -19.30
N GLY A 87 -2.36 -5.82 -17.97
CA GLY A 87 -1.39 -6.39 -17.03
C GLY A 87 -1.31 -7.92 -17.13
N PRO A 88 -0.19 -8.56 -16.76
CA PRO A 88 -0.09 -10.02 -16.79
C PRO A 88 -1.11 -10.67 -15.86
N LYS A 89 -1.64 -11.84 -16.25
CA LYS A 89 -2.57 -12.61 -15.43
C LYS A 89 -1.90 -12.98 -14.11
N ALA A 90 -2.61 -12.75 -13.01
CA ALA A 90 -2.16 -13.15 -11.68
C ALA A 90 -2.54 -14.61 -11.44
N SER A 91 -1.73 -15.32 -10.66
CA SER A 91 -2.19 -16.55 -10.01
C SER A 91 -3.23 -16.21 -8.94
N GLN A 92 -3.91 -17.25 -8.45
CA GLN A 92 -4.93 -17.13 -7.41
C GLN A 92 -4.39 -16.49 -6.12
N ASN A 93 -3.17 -16.87 -5.72
CA ASN A 93 -2.43 -16.29 -4.59
C ASN A 93 -1.02 -15.88 -5.07
N PRO A 94 -0.86 -14.68 -5.66
CA PRO A 94 0.41 -14.25 -6.23
C PRO A 94 1.44 -13.84 -5.18
N TRP A 95 1.01 -13.66 -3.92
CA TRP A 95 1.84 -13.15 -2.84
C TRP A 95 2.13 -14.19 -1.76
N GLY A 96 1.61 -15.41 -1.89
CA GLY A 96 1.78 -16.46 -0.88
C GLY A 96 1.22 -16.03 0.48
N SER A 97 0.04 -15.43 0.52
CA SER A 97 -0.58 -15.02 1.78
C SER A 97 -1.45 -16.15 2.36
N ASN A 98 -1.50 -16.26 3.69
CA ASN A 98 -2.22 -17.33 4.36
C ASN A 98 -3.74 -17.11 4.44
N THR A 99 -4.19 -15.87 4.28
CA THR A 99 -5.55 -15.44 4.60
C THR A 99 -6.58 -15.88 3.57
N LEU A 100 -7.84 -15.96 4.00
CA LEU A 100 -8.94 -16.54 3.22
C LEU A 100 -9.27 -15.80 1.93
N GLU A 101 -8.96 -14.50 1.80
CA GLU A 101 -9.26 -13.76 0.57
C GLU A 101 -8.53 -14.31 -0.64
N TRP A 102 -7.49 -15.13 -0.46
CA TRP A 102 -6.77 -15.77 -1.56
C TRP A 102 -7.35 -17.13 -1.96
N THR A 103 -8.40 -17.62 -1.31
CA THR A 103 -9.09 -18.87 -1.67
C THR A 103 -10.35 -18.65 -2.52
N THR A 104 -11.00 -17.49 -2.40
CA THR A 104 -12.18 -17.10 -3.20
C THR A 104 -11.79 -16.83 -4.66
N PRO A 105 -12.54 -17.27 -5.68
CA PRO A 105 -12.24 -16.93 -7.08
C PRO A 105 -12.28 -15.42 -7.32
N VAL A 106 -11.64 -14.95 -8.40
CA VAL A 106 -11.76 -13.56 -8.87
C VAL A 106 -12.94 -13.47 -9.85
N GLU A 107 -14.11 -13.80 -9.34
CA GLU A 107 -15.38 -13.70 -10.05
C GLU A 107 -16.18 -12.62 -9.32
N HIS A 108 -16.68 -11.61 -10.05
CA HIS A 108 -17.46 -10.51 -9.48
C HIS A 108 -18.87 -10.97 -9.11
N ILE A 109 -18.97 -12.02 -8.28
CA ILE A 109 -20.21 -12.65 -7.85
C ILE A 109 -20.65 -12.13 -6.48
N HIS A 110 -21.95 -12.14 -6.24
CA HIS A 110 -22.49 -11.90 -4.90
C HIS A 110 -22.39 -13.20 -4.10
N GLY A 111 -21.58 -13.18 -3.04
CA GLY A 111 -21.15 -14.38 -2.32
C GLY A 111 -19.72 -14.76 -2.72
N ASN A 112 -18.77 -14.59 -1.81
CA ASN A 112 -17.34 -14.73 -2.12
C ASN A 112 -16.97 -16.17 -2.53
N TRP A 113 -17.44 -17.19 -1.80
CA TRP A 113 -17.07 -18.58 -2.09
C TRP A 113 -18.17 -19.33 -2.84
N PRO A 114 -17.84 -20.07 -3.92
CA PRO A 114 -18.76 -21.02 -4.50
C PRO A 114 -18.89 -22.24 -3.57
N GLY A 115 -20.11 -22.57 -3.15
CA GLY A 115 -20.39 -23.76 -2.35
C GLY A 115 -20.09 -23.60 -0.85
N ALA A 116 -19.43 -24.59 -0.26
CA ALA A 116 -19.15 -24.62 1.18
C ALA A 116 -18.12 -23.55 1.57
N LEU A 117 -18.34 -22.91 2.73
CA LEU A 117 -17.42 -21.92 3.25
C LEU A 117 -16.10 -22.57 3.70
N PRO A 118 -14.96 -21.90 3.50
CA PRO A 118 -13.68 -22.40 4.01
C PRO A 118 -13.66 -22.40 5.53
N THR A 119 -13.08 -23.44 6.12
CA THR A 119 -12.84 -23.54 7.56
C THR A 119 -11.44 -23.02 7.88
N VAL A 120 -11.32 -22.26 8.97
CA VAL A 120 -10.03 -21.77 9.48
C VAL A 120 -9.48 -22.80 10.47
N HIS A 121 -8.25 -23.25 10.23
CA HIS A 121 -7.57 -24.24 11.06
C HIS A 121 -6.32 -23.70 11.78
N ARG A 122 -5.82 -22.53 11.37
CA ARG A 122 -4.57 -21.95 11.83
C ARG A 122 -4.59 -20.42 11.76
N TRP A 123 -3.64 -19.79 12.45
CA TRP A 123 -3.53 -18.34 12.52
C TRP A 123 -3.16 -17.68 11.18
N ALA A 124 -3.63 -16.44 10.98
CA ALA A 124 -3.43 -15.70 9.73
C ALA A 124 -1.95 -15.32 9.47
N TYR A 125 -1.13 -15.25 10.52
CA TYR A 125 0.28 -14.87 10.46
C TYR A 125 1.24 -16.05 10.60
N ASP A 126 0.73 -17.26 10.39
CA ASP A 126 1.51 -18.48 10.55
C ASP A 126 2.45 -18.75 9.35
N TYR A 127 3.43 -17.86 9.17
CA TYR A 127 4.44 -17.93 8.12
C TYR A 127 5.72 -18.61 8.63
N SER A 128 6.55 -19.08 7.69
CA SER A 128 7.88 -19.66 7.96
C SER A 128 7.88 -20.81 8.97
N LYS A 129 6.85 -21.65 8.95
CA LYS A 129 6.74 -22.79 9.87
C LYS A 129 7.87 -23.79 9.68
N PRO A 130 8.61 -24.16 10.75
CA PRO A 130 9.65 -25.18 10.66
C PRO A 130 9.07 -26.50 10.12
N GLY A 131 9.76 -27.11 9.16
CA GLY A 131 9.35 -28.39 8.57
C GLY A 131 8.35 -28.29 7.41
N LYS A 132 7.87 -27.10 7.05
CA LYS A 132 7.05 -26.89 5.85
C LYS A 132 7.93 -26.57 4.65
N GLU A 133 7.57 -27.11 3.48
CA GLU A 133 8.27 -26.82 2.22
C GLU A 133 8.07 -25.37 1.74
N GLN A 134 6.91 -24.79 2.04
CA GLN A 134 6.54 -23.44 1.65
C GLN A 134 6.55 -22.51 2.86
N ASP A 135 6.94 -21.27 2.61
CA ASP A 135 6.97 -20.21 3.63
C ASP A 135 5.57 -19.79 4.10
N PHE A 136 4.53 -20.18 3.36
CA PHE A 136 3.15 -19.85 3.66
C PHE A 136 2.31 -21.14 3.66
N VAL A 137 1.45 -21.27 4.68
CA VAL A 137 0.47 -22.36 4.76
C VAL A 137 -0.91 -21.72 4.93
N PRO A 138 -1.80 -21.83 3.91
CA PRO A 138 -3.12 -21.20 3.98
C PRO A 138 -3.93 -21.62 5.21
N GLN A 139 -4.75 -20.70 5.71
CA GLN A 139 -5.62 -20.93 6.87
C GLN A 139 -6.59 -22.11 6.71
N THR A 140 -6.85 -22.52 5.48
CA THR A 140 -7.72 -23.64 5.13
C THR A 140 -7.06 -25.01 5.22
N VAL A 141 -5.75 -25.07 5.50
CA VAL A 141 -5.02 -26.33 5.66
C VAL A 141 -5.05 -26.74 7.14
N PRO A 142 -5.58 -27.93 7.48
CA PRO A 142 -5.56 -28.45 8.85
C PRO A 142 -4.14 -28.54 9.43
N LEU A 143 -4.01 -28.41 10.74
CA LEU A 143 -2.73 -28.65 11.44
C LEU A 143 -2.37 -30.14 11.31
N GLU A 144 -1.09 -30.42 11.09
CA GLU A 144 -0.54 -31.78 11.16
C GLU A 144 -0.41 -32.25 12.63
N ASP A 145 -0.22 -33.55 12.81
CA ASP A 145 -0.07 -34.14 14.14
C ASP A 145 1.15 -33.54 14.86
N GLY A 146 0.91 -32.88 16.00
CA GLY A 146 1.94 -32.19 16.77
C GLY A 146 2.33 -30.80 16.24
N GLU A 147 1.68 -30.32 15.17
CA GLU A 147 1.85 -28.95 14.68
C GLU A 147 1.16 -27.96 15.62
N MET A 148 1.93 -27.02 16.17
CA MET A 148 1.41 -25.96 17.02
C MET A 148 0.95 -24.78 16.18
N ASP A 149 -0.26 -24.29 16.41
CA ASP A 149 -0.73 -23.04 15.80
C ASP A 149 0.12 -21.85 16.29
N GLY A 150 0.61 -21.02 15.37
CA GLY A 150 1.38 -19.82 15.70
C GLY A 150 0.57 -18.77 16.47
N GLY A 151 -0.77 -18.87 16.46
CA GLY A 151 -1.66 -18.00 17.23
C GLY A 151 -1.86 -18.41 18.69
N ALA A 152 -1.42 -19.60 19.13
CA ALA A 152 -1.74 -20.16 20.45
C ALA A 152 -1.08 -19.44 21.66
N GLY A 153 -0.43 -18.30 21.44
CA GLY A 153 0.23 -17.48 22.47
C GLY A 153 -0.20 -16.02 22.49
N HIS A 154 -1.26 -15.64 21.77
CA HIS A 154 -1.83 -14.28 21.73
C HIS A 154 -3.28 -14.25 22.22
#